data_AF-A0A2I0N972-F1
#
_entry.id   AF-A0A2I0N972-F1
#
_cell.length_a   1.000
_cell.length_b   1.000
_cell.length_c   1.000
_cell.angle_alpha   90.00
_cell.angle_beta   90.00
_cell.angle_gamma   90.00
#
_symmetry.space_group_name_H-M   'P 1'
#
loop_
_entity.id
_entity.type
_entity.pdbx_description
1 polymer ?
#
loop_
_entity_poly.entity_id
_entity_poly.type
_entity_poly.pdbx_seq_one_letter_code
_entity_poly.pdbx_strand_id
1 'polypeptide(L)'
;MPLQTTRKKVGDYCHSHYIALFEEFAVTDAVAAVRERFSNGRAVYFYTIDKDNKLTGVLQVRSLLGAKPSTKLSEISNKEVVSIKEGSSLLAAAELLHSRKLLSLPVIDGEGRMKGVIDVNQLLGEELSLSNRSAADEAFQMLGFRISSLKGASVFKNVRIRFPWMLSTIASGAICAAIANVFSSTLEKSIALAFFLTLILGLGESISVQSATIALQQLYADRRKKNDSRGWRMAKRVAREVAFGLCIGVACGLIVGAISLIMNLGIMITLVLFVSITLSMLDAAVIGALIPLALNRLKLNPKIASGPIVLAITDISTIVLYFVVSLLIL
;
A
#
# COMPACT_ATOMS: atom_id res chain seq x y z
N MET A 1 -0.23 -2.44 9.33
CA MET A 1 1.09 -1.88 8.99
C MET A 1 1.80 -1.08 10.12
N PRO A 2 1.23 -0.73 11.30
CA PRO A 2 2.01 -0.01 12.33
C PRO A 2 2.93 -0.94 13.17
N LEU A 3 2.83 -2.26 13.01
CA LEU A 3 3.56 -3.23 13.83
C LEU A 3 5.03 -3.44 13.42
N GLN A 4 5.46 -2.91 12.27
CA GLN A 4 6.86 -2.99 11.85
C GLN A 4 7.65 -1.70 12.14
N THR A 5 6.99 -0.53 12.15
CA THR A 5 7.62 0.73 12.55
C THR A 5 7.84 0.84 14.07
N THR A 6 7.11 0.08 14.88
CA THR A 6 7.30 0.02 16.34
C THR A 6 8.54 -0.75 16.79
N ARG A 7 9.19 -1.51 15.90
CA ARG A 7 10.42 -2.27 16.24
C ARG A 7 11.73 -1.61 15.80
N LYS A 8 11.66 -0.54 14.99
CA LYS A 8 12.85 0.15 14.49
C LYS A 8 13.27 1.22 15.50
N LYS A 9 14.46 1.07 16.06
CA LYS A 9 15.04 1.99 17.04
C LYS A 9 15.77 3.12 16.33
N VAL A 10 15.74 4.32 16.91
CA VAL A 10 16.42 5.49 16.35
C VAL A 10 17.92 5.28 16.20
N GLY A 11 18.56 4.55 17.12
CA GLY A 11 19.99 4.24 17.06
C GLY A 11 20.43 3.52 15.78
N ASP A 12 19.58 2.65 15.22
CA ASP A 12 19.90 1.87 14.00
C ASP A 12 19.90 2.73 12.72
N TYR A 13 19.32 3.93 12.79
CA TYR A 13 19.08 4.81 11.64
C TYR A 13 19.72 6.19 11.79
N CYS A 14 20.34 6.47 12.93
CA CYS A 14 21.10 7.69 13.13
C CYS A 14 22.40 7.66 12.32
N HIS A 15 22.90 8.83 11.96
CA HIS A 15 24.19 8.96 11.29
C HIS A 15 25.13 9.91 12.02
N SER A 16 26.42 9.69 11.86
CA SER A 16 27.47 10.50 12.49
C SER A 16 27.86 11.76 11.71
N HIS A 17 27.10 12.12 10.66
CA HIS A 17 27.32 13.34 9.88
C HIS A 17 26.73 14.57 10.58
N TYR A 18 27.30 14.93 11.73
CA TYR A 18 26.97 16.14 12.48
C TYR A 18 28.23 16.87 12.91
N ILE A 19 28.08 18.14 13.29
CA ILE A 19 29.19 18.92 13.84
C ILE A 19 28.90 19.22 15.31
N ALA A 20 29.72 18.64 16.18
CA ALA A 20 29.75 18.91 17.60
C ALA A 20 31.05 19.66 17.96
N LEU A 21 30.91 20.70 18.79
CA LEU A 21 31.99 21.57 19.24
C LEU A 21 32.00 21.60 20.77
N PHE A 22 33.18 21.72 21.39
CA PHE A 22 33.24 21.86 22.84
C PHE A 22 32.72 23.23 23.27
N GLU A 23 31.90 23.27 24.31
CA GLU A 23 31.29 24.51 24.80
C GLU A 23 32.32 25.55 25.31
N GLU A 24 33.52 25.10 25.68
CA GLU A 24 34.61 25.95 26.14
C GLU A 24 35.35 26.68 25.00
N PHE A 25 35.10 26.30 23.73
CA PHE A 25 35.77 26.92 22.58
C PHE A 25 35.40 28.39 22.43
N ALA A 26 36.37 29.19 21.99
CA ALA A 26 36.10 30.54 21.52
C ALA A 26 35.42 30.50 20.14
N VAL A 27 34.68 31.55 19.79
CA VAL A 27 34.02 31.68 18.48
C VAL A 27 35.02 31.54 17.32
N THR A 28 36.25 32.04 17.46
CA THR A 28 37.32 31.87 16.45
C THR A 28 37.61 30.41 16.16
N ASP A 29 37.81 29.63 17.21
CA ASP A 29 38.22 28.23 17.14
C ASP A 29 37.06 27.38 16.61
N ALA A 30 35.84 27.72 17.04
CA ALA A 30 34.61 27.12 16.56
C ALA A 30 34.43 27.32 15.05
N VAL A 31 34.61 28.55 14.55
CA VAL A 31 34.50 28.86 13.12
C VAL A 31 35.59 28.15 12.32
N ALA A 32 36.82 28.10 12.82
CA ALA A 32 37.90 27.36 12.19
C ALA A 32 37.60 25.86 12.09
N ALA A 33 37.17 25.24 13.20
CA ALA A 33 36.79 23.83 13.26
C ALA A 33 35.60 23.51 12.36
N VAL A 34 34.60 24.40 12.29
CA VAL A 34 33.49 24.27 11.34
C VAL A 34 34.02 24.30 9.91
N ARG A 35 34.83 25.29 9.53
CA ARG A 35 35.36 25.41 8.16
C ARG A 35 36.15 24.17 7.71
N GLU A 36 36.93 23.57 8.61
CA GLU A 36 37.67 22.35 8.33
C GLU A 36 36.74 21.13 8.15
N ARG A 37 35.70 21.01 8.99
CA ARG A 37 34.79 19.86 9.02
C ARG A 37 33.59 19.99 8.07
N PHE A 38 33.33 21.18 7.54
CA PHE A 38 32.22 21.46 6.62
C PHE A 38 32.55 21.05 5.17
N SER A 39 33.21 19.91 4.99
CA SER A 39 33.69 19.44 3.68
C SER A 39 32.59 18.88 2.78
N ASN A 40 31.41 18.54 3.33
CA ASN A 40 30.33 17.88 2.58
C ASN A 40 28.95 18.58 2.64
N GLY A 41 28.82 19.75 3.29
CA GLY A 41 27.59 20.55 3.29
C GLY A 41 26.33 19.91 3.89
N ARG A 42 26.45 18.78 4.61
CA ARG A 42 25.31 18.00 5.13
C ARG A 42 24.90 18.31 6.58
N ALA A 43 25.69 19.07 7.33
CA ALA A 43 25.38 19.38 8.71
C ALA A 43 24.27 20.45 8.79
N VAL A 44 23.07 20.03 9.22
CA VAL A 44 21.89 20.91 9.34
C VAL A 44 21.96 21.80 10.59
N TYR A 45 22.51 21.28 11.69
CA TYR A 45 22.70 21.99 12.94
C TYR A 45 24.11 21.78 13.51
N PHE A 46 24.56 22.74 14.30
CA PHE A 46 25.80 22.69 15.07
C PHE A 46 25.44 22.49 16.55
N TYR A 47 26.04 21.52 17.20
CA TYR A 47 25.76 21.20 18.60
C TYR A 47 26.96 21.51 19.49
N THR A 48 26.71 21.87 20.75
CA THR A 48 27.76 21.96 21.76
C THR A 48 27.74 20.75 22.67
N ILE A 49 28.94 20.33 23.07
CA ILE A 49 29.17 19.22 23.98
C ILE A 49 30.13 19.63 25.11
N ASP A 50 30.03 18.92 26.23
CA ASP A 50 31.00 19.02 27.32
C ASP A 50 32.21 18.08 27.10
N LYS A 51 33.09 18.02 28.10
CA LYS A 51 34.28 17.15 28.11
C LYS A 51 33.95 15.65 28.11
N ASP A 52 32.76 15.27 28.55
CA ASP A 52 32.27 13.90 28.60
C ASP A 52 31.46 13.51 27.34
N ASN A 53 31.42 14.38 26.32
CA ASN A 53 30.60 14.28 25.10
C ASN A 53 29.09 14.35 25.34
N LYS A 54 28.63 14.89 26.48
CA LYS A 54 27.21 15.14 26.71
C LYS A 54 26.74 16.33 25.91
N LEU A 55 25.54 16.23 25.37
CA LEU A 55 24.91 17.31 24.61
C LEU A 55 24.56 18.47 25.56
N THR A 56 25.18 19.63 25.38
CA THR A 56 24.95 20.81 26.22
C THR A 56 24.15 21.91 25.55
N GLY A 57 24.11 21.94 24.22
CA GLY A 57 23.45 23.03 23.50
C GLY A 57 23.38 22.85 21.99
N VAL A 58 22.66 23.76 21.34
CA VAL A 58 22.59 23.92 19.88
C VAL A 58 22.97 25.35 19.51
N LEU A 59 23.83 25.49 18.51
CA LEU A 59 24.33 26.77 18.02
C LEU A 59 23.56 27.20 16.78
N GLN A 60 23.12 28.45 16.82
CA GLN A 60 22.58 29.10 15.63
C GLN A 60 23.70 29.83 14.90
N VAL A 61 23.77 29.67 13.59
CA VAL A 61 24.79 30.34 12.75
C VAL A 61 24.77 31.86 12.96
N ARG A 62 23.58 32.45 13.13
CA ARG A 62 23.42 33.89 13.42
C ARG A 62 24.16 34.31 14.70
N SER A 63 24.12 33.49 15.74
CA SER A 63 24.78 33.77 17.03
C SER A 63 26.29 33.66 16.90
N LEU A 64 26.76 32.70 16.10
CA LEU A 64 28.18 32.52 15.82
C LEU A 64 28.76 33.69 15.02
N LEU A 65 28.01 34.21 14.03
CA LEU A 65 28.44 35.34 13.20
C LEU A 65 28.35 36.69 13.90
N GLY A 66 27.43 36.85 14.87
CA GLY A 66 27.22 38.10 15.61
C GLY A 66 28.03 38.25 16.89
N ALA A 67 28.65 37.17 17.40
CA ALA A 67 29.40 37.18 18.65
C ALA A 67 30.84 37.67 18.47
N LYS A 68 31.44 38.20 19.55
CA LYS A 68 32.86 38.61 19.52
C LYS A 68 33.76 37.36 19.37
N PRO A 69 34.88 37.45 18.64
CA PRO A 69 35.82 36.35 18.42
C PRO A 69 36.24 35.58 19.69
N SER A 70 36.44 36.29 20.81
CA SER A 70 36.88 35.73 22.09
C SER A 70 35.75 35.17 22.98
N THR A 71 34.48 35.30 22.57
CA THR A 71 33.34 34.82 23.35
C THR A 71 33.32 33.29 23.35
N LYS A 72 32.96 32.67 24.47
CA LYS A 72 32.83 31.20 24.56
C LYS A 72 31.52 30.70 23.95
N LEU A 73 31.52 29.49 23.39
CA LEU A 73 30.30 28.87 22.85
C LEU A 73 29.24 28.62 23.92
N SER A 74 29.63 28.38 25.18
CA SER A 74 28.73 28.23 26.32
C SER A 74 27.86 29.47 26.59
N GLU A 75 28.28 30.65 26.15
CA GLU A 75 27.56 31.92 26.34
C GLU A 75 26.56 32.21 25.22
N ILE A 76 26.76 31.62 24.03
CA ILE A 76 25.95 31.90 22.83
C ILE A 76 25.12 30.69 22.36
N SER A 77 25.34 29.50 22.94
CA SER A 77 24.59 28.29 22.65
C SER A 77 23.23 28.29 23.35
N ASN A 78 22.21 27.78 22.66
CA ASN A 78 20.92 27.55 23.28
C ASN A 78 20.94 26.20 24.00
N LYS A 79 20.75 26.22 25.32
CA LYS A 79 20.75 25.03 26.19
C LYS A 79 19.47 24.19 26.08
N GLU A 80 18.38 24.76 25.57
CA GLU A 80 17.12 24.04 25.35
C GLU A 80 17.17 23.21 24.06
N VAL A 81 17.90 22.10 24.10
CA VAL A 81 17.99 21.18 22.97
C VAL A 81 16.95 20.07 23.08
N VAL A 82 16.08 19.98 22.08
CA VAL A 82 15.21 18.82 21.92
C VAL A 82 16.04 17.65 21.39
N SER A 83 16.15 16.58 22.17
CA SER A 83 16.91 15.37 21.84
C SER A 83 16.05 14.12 21.96
N ILE A 84 16.53 13.00 21.41
CA ILE A 84 15.85 11.71 21.47
C ILE A 84 16.82 10.60 21.89
N LYS A 85 16.35 9.68 22.74
CA LYS A 85 17.15 8.51 23.15
C LYS A 85 17.30 7.50 22.00
N GLU A 86 18.46 6.86 21.90
CA GLU A 86 18.76 5.85 20.86
C GLU A 86 17.77 4.67 20.85
N GLY A 87 17.23 4.31 22.02
CA GLY A 87 16.25 3.23 22.17
C GLY A 87 14.82 3.58 21.76
N SER A 88 14.54 4.85 21.45
CA SER A 88 13.20 5.31 21.05
C SER A 88 12.80 4.80 19.67
N SER A 89 11.50 4.78 19.39
CA SER A 89 10.99 4.39 18.07
C SER A 89 11.18 5.49 17.03
N LEU A 90 11.32 5.12 15.75
CA LEU A 90 11.33 6.08 14.63
C LEU A 90 10.08 6.96 14.58
N LEU A 91 8.92 6.44 15.01
CA LEU A 91 7.66 7.19 15.03
C LEU A 91 7.72 8.35 16.04
N ALA A 92 8.32 8.10 17.21
CA ALA A 92 8.55 9.16 18.20
C ALA A 92 9.51 10.24 17.68
N ALA A 93 10.53 9.85 16.90
CA ALA A 93 11.43 10.81 16.23
C ALA A 93 10.68 11.67 15.20
N ALA A 94 9.84 11.05 14.38
CA ALA A 94 9.03 11.74 13.38
C ALA A 94 8.03 12.73 14.01
N GLU A 95 7.36 12.32 15.10
CA GLU A 95 6.45 13.20 15.85
C GLU A 95 7.20 14.40 16.46
N LEU A 96 8.39 14.20 17.01
CA LEU A 96 9.20 15.30 17.56
C LEU A 96 9.69 16.26 16.48
N LEU A 97 10.19 15.77 15.35
CA LEU A 97 10.60 16.61 14.22
C LEU A 97 9.43 17.44 13.69
N HIS A 98 8.24 16.82 13.56
CA HIS A 98 7.05 17.50 13.07
C HIS A 98 6.52 18.54 14.07
N SER A 99 6.29 18.14 15.32
CA SER A 99 5.71 19.00 16.36
C SER A 99 6.61 20.20 16.71
N ARG A 100 7.93 20.01 16.67
CA ARG A 100 8.92 21.07 16.95
C ARG A 100 9.44 21.78 15.70
N LYS A 101 8.96 21.42 14.50
CA LYS A 101 9.39 21.96 13.19
C LYS A 101 10.92 21.91 13.01
N LEU A 102 11.53 20.82 13.44
CA LEU A 102 12.98 20.60 13.36
C LEU A 102 13.32 19.79 12.11
N LEU A 103 14.49 20.07 11.53
CA LEU A 103 14.99 19.35 10.34
C LEU A 103 15.89 18.15 10.70
N SER A 104 16.40 18.12 11.93
CA SER A 104 17.28 17.09 12.46
C SER A 104 17.17 17.06 14.00
N LEU A 105 17.32 15.89 14.60
CA LEU A 105 17.31 15.66 16.04
C LEU A 105 18.62 14.99 16.49
N PRO A 106 19.27 15.47 17.55
CA PRO A 106 20.39 14.77 18.16
C PRO A 106 19.90 13.51 18.89
N VAL A 107 20.60 12.42 18.64
CA VAL A 107 20.38 11.10 19.25
C VAL A 107 21.37 10.94 20.38
N ILE A 108 20.86 10.68 21.58
CA ILE A 108 21.65 10.52 22.81
C ILE A 108 21.52 9.10 23.39
N ASP A 109 22.55 8.66 24.10
CA ASP A 109 22.51 7.42 24.88
C ASP A 109 21.85 7.60 26.27
N GLY A 110 21.91 6.56 27.10
CA GLY A 110 21.37 6.58 28.46
C GLY A 110 22.04 7.58 29.41
N GLU A 111 23.26 8.01 29.12
CA GLU A 111 24.05 8.96 29.92
C GLU A 111 23.99 10.40 29.38
N GLY A 112 23.26 10.61 28.27
CA GLY A 112 23.13 11.92 27.62
C GLY A 112 24.26 12.25 26.64
N ARG A 113 25.12 11.28 26.31
CA ARG A 113 26.20 11.49 25.34
C ARG A 113 25.65 11.43 23.91
N MET A 114 26.18 12.28 23.04
CA MET A 114 25.73 12.34 21.66
C MET A 114 26.25 11.13 20.86
N LYS A 115 25.34 10.39 20.24
CA LYS A 115 25.64 9.19 19.42
C LYS A 115 25.55 9.46 17.93
N GLY A 116 24.67 10.38 17.54
CA GLY A 116 24.33 10.62 16.15
C GLY A 116 23.27 11.71 16.00
N VAL A 117 22.82 11.90 14.77
CA VAL A 117 21.64 12.71 14.46
C VAL A 117 20.70 11.92 13.55
N ILE A 118 19.41 12.25 13.60
CA ILE A 118 18.39 11.73 12.69
C ILE A 118 17.67 12.89 12.01
N ASP A 119 17.69 12.87 10.68
CA ASP A 119 17.25 13.97 9.84
C ASP A 119 15.92 13.64 9.16
N VAL A 120 15.17 14.67 8.79
CA VAL A 120 13.92 14.50 8.01
C VAL A 120 14.18 13.74 6.71
N ASN A 121 15.32 13.97 6.05
CA ASN A 121 15.69 13.25 4.83
C ASN A 121 15.92 11.74 5.06
N GLN A 122 16.45 11.36 6.22
CA GLN A 122 16.68 9.95 6.56
C GLN A 122 15.34 9.24 6.80
N LEU A 123 14.41 9.91 7.49
CA LEU A 123 13.05 9.41 7.71
C LEU A 123 12.25 9.35 6.39
N LEU A 124 12.31 10.40 5.58
CA LEU A 124 11.63 10.44 4.28
C LEU A 124 12.21 9.42 3.29
N GLY A 125 13.53 9.23 3.25
CA GLY A 125 14.16 8.22 2.40
C GLY A 125 13.77 6.78 2.77
N GLU A 126 13.64 6.50 4.07
CA GLU A 126 13.07 5.25 4.59
C GLU A 126 11.58 5.13 4.23
N GLU A 127 10.77 6.17 4.43
CA GLU A 127 9.33 6.12 4.10
C GLU A 127 9.08 5.98 2.60
N LEU A 128 9.85 6.66 1.74
CA LEU A 128 9.76 6.54 0.28
C LEU A 128 10.23 5.16 -0.22
N SER A 129 11.34 4.65 0.31
CA SER A 129 11.83 3.31 -0.07
C SER A 129 10.92 2.20 0.43
N LEU A 130 10.32 2.33 1.61
CA LEU A 130 9.32 1.41 2.14
C LEU A 130 7.98 1.55 1.43
N SER A 131 7.52 2.77 1.10
CA SER A 131 6.25 3.01 0.41
C SER A 131 6.31 2.44 -1.01
N ASN A 132 7.37 2.72 -1.77
CA ASN A 132 7.53 2.18 -3.12
C ASN A 132 7.65 0.64 -3.10
N ARG A 133 8.40 0.09 -2.14
CA ARG A 133 8.56 -1.37 -2.02
C ARG A 133 7.29 -2.05 -1.51
N SER A 134 6.53 -1.40 -0.63
CA SER A 134 5.27 -1.93 -0.09
C SER A 134 4.15 -1.86 -1.12
N ALA A 135 4.02 -0.77 -1.88
CA ALA A 135 3.03 -0.64 -2.94
C ALA A 135 3.26 -1.71 -4.02
N ALA A 136 4.52 -1.91 -4.43
CA ALA A 136 4.88 -3.00 -5.33
C ALA A 136 4.54 -4.36 -4.70
N ASP A 137 5.03 -4.66 -3.49
CA ASP A 137 4.78 -5.94 -2.82
C ASP A 137 3.28 -6.23 -2.60
N GLU A 138 2.45 -5.20 -2.39
CA GLU A 138 0.99 -5.33 -2.26
C GLU A 138 0.33 -5.69 -3.58
N ALA A 139 0.70 -5.04 -4.68
CA ALA A 139 0.21 -5.36 -6.01
C ALA A 139 0.54 -6.81 -6.42
N PHE A 140 1.77 -7.26 -6.17
CA PHE A 140 2.17 -8.64 -6.48
C PHE A 140 1.55 -9.68 -5.54
N GLN A 141 1.28 -9.33 -4.28
CA GLN A 141 0.60 -10.24 -3.36
C GLN A 141 -0.81 -10.59 -3.81
N MET A 142 -1.53 -9.62 -4.41
CA MET A 142 -2.85 -9.91 -5.00
C MET A 142 -2.77 -11.00 -6.08
N LEU A 143 -1.63 -11.18 -6.74
CA LEU A 143 -1.40 -12.25 -7.72
C LEU A 143 -1.01 -13.60 -7.08
N GLY A 144 -1.05 -13.72 -5.75
CA GLY A 144 -0.76 -14.95 -5.01
C GLY A 144 0.70 -15.13 -4.57
N PHE A 145 1.61 -14.21 -4.86
CA PHE A 145 3.03 -14.38 -4.51
C PHE A 145 3.70 -13.13 -3.94
N ARG A 146 4.82 -13.30 -3.24
CA ARG A 146 5.62 -12.19 -2.70
C ARG A 146 6.88 -11.97 -3.53
N ILE A 147 7.21 -10.71 -3.87
CA ILE A 147 8.43 -10.39 -4.64
C ILE A 147 9.69 -10.84 -3.88
N SER A 148 9.69 -10.69 -2.55
CA SER A 148 10.80 -11.13 -1.67
C SER A 148 11.08 -12.63 -1.74
N SER A 149 10.10 -13.46 -2.12
CA SER A 149 10.28 -14.91 -2.26
C SER A 149 10.88 -15.31 -3.61
N LEU A 150 10.93 -14.38 -4.57
CA LEU A 150 11.37 -14.61 -5.96
C LEU A 150 12.75 -14.01 -6.28
N LYS A 151 13.23 -13.03 -5.51
CA LYS A 151 14.58 -12.47 -5.71
C LYS A 151 15.65 -13.54 -5.46
N GLY A 152 16.41 -13.88 -6.50
CA GLY A 152 17.47 -14.90 -6.45
C GLY A 152 16.97 -16.35 -6.41
N ALA A 153 15.68 -16.60 -6.66
CA ALA A 153 15.12 -17.94 -6.68
C ALA A 153 15.35 -18.64 -8.03
N SER A 154 15.65 -19.94 -8.01
CA SER A 154 15.73 -20.76 -9.23
C SER A 154 14.36 -20.91 -9.91
N VAL A 155 14.35 -21.20 -11.21
CA VAL A 155 13.12 -21.39 -12.00
C VAL A 155 12.18 -22.40 -11.34
N PHE A 156 12.72 -23.52 -10.85
CA PHE A 156 11.93 -24.57 -10.20
C PHE A 156 11.25 -24.08 -8.90
N LYS A 157 11.94 -23.25 -8.12
CA LYS A 157 11.36 -22.64 -6.91
C LYS A 157 10.23 -21.68 -7.26
N ASN A 158 10.37 -20.90 -8.34
CA ASN A 158 9.32 -20.00 -8.81
C ASN A 158 8.08 -20.75 -9.28
N VAL A 159 8.26 -21.85 -10.02
CA VAL A 159 7.15 -22.72 -10.44
C VAL A 159 6.43 -23.26 -9.21
N ARG A 160 7.14 -23.83 -8.23
CA ARG A 160 6.52 -24.38 -7.02
C ARG A 160 5.73 -23.35 -6.20
N ILE A 161 6.13 -22.08 -6.23
CA ILE A 161 5.42 -20.99 -5.53
C ILE A 161 4.15 -20.57 -6.30
N ARG A 162 4.17 -20.57 -7.64
CA ARG A 162 3.07 -20.06 -8.48
C ARG A 162 2.07 -21.13 -8.91
N PHE A 163 2.53 -22.37 -9.08
CA PHE A 163 1.73 -23.48 -9.59
C PHE A 163 0.47 -23.78 -8.77
N PRO A 164 0.48 -23.73 -7.41
CA PRO A 164 -0.75 -23.92 -6.64
C PRO A 164 -1.85 -22.91 -6.98
N TRP A 165 -1.48 -21.66 -7.27
CA TRP A 165 -2.44 -20.62 -7.66
C TRP A 165 -2.95 -20.83 -9.08
N MET A 166 -2.08 -21.26 -10.01
CA MET A 166 -2.51 -21.66 -11.35
C MET A 166 -3.47 -22.86 -11.31
N LEU A 167 -3.27 -23.79 -10.38
CA LEU A 167 -4.17 -24.93 -10.21
C LEU A 167 -5.59 -24.48 -9.80
N SER A 168 -5.70 -23.40 -9.02
CA SER A 168 -6.99 -22.77 -8.71
C SER A 168 -7.69 -22.24 -9.96
N THR A 169 -6.95 -21.58 -10.86
CA THR A 169 -7.49 -21.09 -12.14
C THR A 169 -7.89 -22.25 -13.06
N ILE A 170 -7.07 -23.31 -13.12
CA ILE A 170 -7.40 -24.53 -13.89
C ILE A 170 -8.67 -25.18 -13.36
N ALA A 171 -8.80 -25.30 -12.03
CA ALA A 171 -9.99 -25.86 -11.40
C ALA A 171 -11.24 -25.03 -11.68
N SER A 172 -11.14 -23.69 -11.56
CA SER A 172 -12.22 -22.77 -11.93
C SER A 172 -12.64 -22.97 -13.40
N GLY A 173 -11.67 -22.94 -14.32
CA GLY A 173 -11.94 -23.13 -15.75
C GLY A 173 -12.59 -24.47 -16.08
N ALA A 174 -12.19 -25.55 -15.39
CA ALA A 174 -12.83 -26.85 -15.54
C ALA A 174 -14.29 -26.86 -15.06
N ILE A 175 -14.58 -26.18 -13.94
CA ILE A 175 -15.96 -26.01 -13.44
C ILE A 175 -16.79 -25.18 -14.43
N CYS A 176 -16.23 -24.08 -14.92
CA CYS A 176 -16.83 -23.24 -15.97
C CYS A 176 -17.17 -24.04 -17.24
N ALA A 177 -16.26 -24.90 -17.70
CA ALA A 177 -16.48 -25.79 -18.83
C ALA A 177 -17.60 -26.81 -18.55
N ALA A 178 -17.64 -27.39 -17.35
CA ALA A 178 -18.70 -28.30 -16.94
C ALA A 178 -20.08 -27.61 -16.92
N ILE A 179 -20.15 -26.36 -16.43
CA ILE A 179 -21.37 -25.55 -16.45
C ILE A 179 -21.79 -25.26 -17.89
N ALA A 180 -20.87 -24.83 -18.76
CA ALA A 180 -21.18 -24.60 -20.16
C ALA A 180 -21.72 -25.86 -20.86
N ASN A 181 -21.21 -27.05 -20.50
CA ASN A 181 -21.71 -28.31 -21.02
C ASN A 181 -23.15 -28.63 -20.54
N VAL A 182 -23.53 -28.24 -19.32
CA VAL A 182 -24.91 -28.38 -18.83
C VAL A 182 -25.87 -27.48 -19.63
N PHE A 183 -25.41 -26.32 -20.08
CA PHE A 183 -26.18 -25.39 -20.91
C PHE A 183 -25.95 -25.55 -22.42
N SER A 184 -25.44 -26.70 -22.87
CA SER A 184 -25.16 -26.98 -24.28
C SER A 184 -26.39 -26.79 -25.18
N SER A 185 -27.57 -27.22 -24.72
CA SER A 185 -28.84 -27.01 -25.45
C SER A 185 -29.20 -25.53 -25.60
N THR A 186 -28.82 -24.67 -24.67
CA THR A 186 -29.00 -23.20 -24.79
C THR A 186 -28.02 -22.62 -25.81
N LEU A 187 -26.78 -23.11 -25.85
CA LEU A 187 -25.80 -22.71 -26.86
C LEU A 187 -26.21 -23.15 -28.27
N GLU A 188 -26.87 -24.30 -28.41
CA GLU A 188 -27.41 -24.76 -29.69
C GLU A 188 -28.49 -23.83 -30.24
N LYS A 189 -29.30 -23.20 -29.36
CA LYS A 189 -30.28 -22.19 -29.80
C LYS A 189 -29.61 -20.96 -30.42
N SER A 190 -28.41 -20.60 -29.96
CA SER A 190 -27.65 -19.48 -30.51
C SER A 190 -26.16 -19.63 -30.27
N ILE A 191 -25.44 -20.00 -31.33
CA ILE A 191 -23.97 -20.06 -31.35
C ILE A 191 -23.37 -18.69 -31.02
N ALA A 192 -24.08 -17.60 -31.32
CA ALA A 192 -23.62 -16.24 -31.05
C ALA A 192 -23.32 -16.02 -29.57
N LEU A 193 -24.01 -16.69 -28.65
CA LEU A 193 -23.75 -16.60 -27.21
C LEU A 193 -22.32 -17.04 -26.85
N ALA A 194 -21.80 -18.07 -27.52
CA ALA A 194 -20.45 -18.56 -27.28
C ALA A 194 -19.37 -17.50 -27.60
N PHE A 195 -19.62 -16.63 -28.59
CA PHE A 195 -18.67 -15.57 -28.97
C PHE A 195 -18.53 -14.47 -27.91
N PHE A 196 -19.53 -14.29 -27.04
CA PHE A 196 -19.50 -13.29 -25.98
C PHE A 196 -19.01 -13.83 -24.63
N LEU A 197 -18.80 -15.15 -24.49
CA LEU A 197 -18.34 -15.76 -23.24
C LEU A 197 -17.00 -15.19 -22.75
N THR A 198 -16.02 -15.06 -23.66
CA THR A 198 -14.71 -14.49 -23.33
C THR A 198 -14.80 -13.03 -22.92
N LEU A 199 -15.70 -12.28 -23.57
CA LEU A 199 -15.93 -10.86 -23.28
C LEU A 199 -16.55 -10.70 -21.88
N ILE A 200 -17.62 -11.43 -21.57
CA ILE A 200 -18.32 -11.26 -20.29
C ILE A 200 -17.43 -11.72 -19.11
N LEU A 201 -16.67 -12.81 -19.28
CA LEU A 201 -15.68 -13.26 -18.30
C LEU A 201 -14.62 -12.17 -18.06
N GLY A 202 -13.99 -11.65 -19.11
CA GLY A 202 -12.95 -10.63 -18.98
C GLY A 202 -13.45 -9.33 -18.34
N LEU A 203 -14.69 -8.94 -18.61
CA LEU A 203 -15.34 -7.82 -17.91
C LEU A 203 -15.54 -8.13 -16.42
N GLY A 204 -16.03 -9.33 -16.07
CA GLY A 204 -16.26 -9.74 -14.69
C GLY A 204 -14.96 -9.80 -13.88
N GLU A 205 -13.92 -10.40 -14.43
CA GLU A 205 -12.58 -10.42 -13.83
C GLU A 205 -12.05 -9.00 -13.58
N SER A 206 -12.21 -8.10 -14.55
CA SER A 206 -11.75 -6.71 -14.44
C SER A 206 -12.43 -5.96 -13.30
N ILE A 207 -13.77 -6.07 -13.20
CA ILE A 207 -14.54 -5.39 -12.15
C ILE A 207 -14.27 -6.01 -10.77
N SER A 208 -14.23 -7.35 -10.68
CA SER A 208 -13.99 -8.04 -9.41
C SER A 208 -12.61 -7.73 -8.82
N VAL A 209 -11.55 -7.66 -9.65
CA VAL A 209 -10.20 -7.26 -9.21
C VAL A 209 -10.16 -5.81 -8.76
N GLN A 210 -10.85 -4.90 -9.46
CA GLN A 210 -10.95 -3.49 -9.05
C GLN A 210 -11.62 -3.36 -7.68
N SER A 211 -12.81 -3.96 -7.50
CA SER A 211 -13.54 -3.93 -6.24
C SER A 211 -12.77 -4.63 -5.11
N ALA A 212 -12.07 -5.75 -5.39
CA ALA A 212 -11.23 -6.44 -4.41
C ALA A 212 -10.02 -5.61 -3.98
N THR A 213 -9.39 -4.90 -4.92
CA THR A 213 -8.27 -4.01 -4.64
C THR A 213 -8.70 -2.89 -3.68
N ILE A 214 -9.83 -2.25 -3.98
CA ILE A 214 -10.40 -1.17 -3.16
C ILE A 214 -10.79 -1.71 -1.77
N ALA A 215 -11.45 -2.87 -1.70
CA ALA A 215 -11.86 -3.49 -0.44
C ALA A 215 -10.66 -3.84 0.44
N LEU A 216 -9.57 -4.36 -0.14
CA LEU A 216 -8.33 -4.63 0.58
C LEU A 216 -7.71 -3.35 1.15
N GLN A 217 -7.57 -2.29 0.35
CA GLN A 217 -7.02 -1.01 0.82
C GLN A 217 -7.85 -0.44 1.98
N GLN A 218 -9.18 -0.49 1.88
CA GLN A 218 -10.08 -0.03 2.92
C GLN A 218 -9.98 -0.87 4.20
N LEU A 219 -9.84 -2.19 4.08
CA LEU A 219 -9.66 -3.10 5.21
C LEU A 219 -8.37 -2.77 6.01
N TYR A 220 -7.27 -2.46 5.32
CA TYR A 220 -6.02 -2.07 5.98
C TYR A 220 -6.07 -0.65 6.57
N ALA A 221 -6.78 0.27 5.93
CA ALA A 221 -7.03 1.60 6.49
C ALA A 221 -7.84 1.53 7.79
N ASP A 222 -8.85 0.66 7.84
CA ASP A 222 -9.70 0.49 9.04
C ASP A 222 -8.98 -0.15 10.22
N ARG A 223 -8.00 -1.02 10.00
CA ARG A 223 -7.15 -1.57 11.09
C ARG A 223 -6.42 -0.47 11.88
N ARG A 224 -6.27 0.74 11.31
CA ARG A 224 -5.66 1.90 11.99
C ARG A 224 -6.63 2.70 12.85
N LYS A 225 -7.95 2.52 12.71
CA LYS A 225 -8.97 3.27 13.45
C LYS A 225 -9.65 2.37 14.50
N LYS A 226 -9.35 2.59 15.80
CA LYS A 226 -10.09 2.02 16.94
C LYS A 226 -11.43 2.75 17.09
N ASN A 227 -12.44 2.41 16.29
CA ASN A 227 -13.78 2.96 16.51
C ASN A 227 -14.89 1.94 16.23
N ASP A 228 -15.96 2.04 16.99
CA ASP A 228 -17.01 1.03 17.22
C ASP A 228 -17.96 0.82 16.02
N SER A 229 -18.00 1.75 15.06
CA SER A 229 -18.91 1.72 13.90
C SER A 229 -18.46 0.84 12.71
N ARG A 230 -17.79 -0.29 12.96
CA ARG A 230 -17.24 -1.14 11.89
C ARG A 230 -18.31 -1.73 10.96
N GLY A 231 -19.45 -2.17 11.51
CA GLY A 231 -20.53 -2.79 10.73
C GLY A 231 -21.20 -1.83 9.74
N TRP A 232 -21.60 -0.64 10.22
CA TRP A 232 -22.24 0.39 9.38
C TRP A 232 -21.33 0.87 8.24
N ARG A 233 -20.04 1.10 8.53
CA ARG A 233 -19.07 1.48 7.50
C ARG A 233 -18.88 0.40 6.44
N MET A 234 -18.92 -0.87 6.82
CA MET A 234 -18.84 -2.00 5.90
C MET A 234 -20.07 -2.06 4.99
N ALA A 235 -21.28 -1.95 5.55
CA ALA A 235 -22.52 -1.92 4.77
C ALA A 235 -22.54 -0.75 3.77
N LYS A 236 -22.13 0.45 4.21
CA LYS A 236 -22.02 1.63 3.33
C LYS A 236 -20.97 1.45 2.21
N ARG A 237 -19.97 0.61 2.39
CA ARG A 237 -18.97 0.30 1.35
C ARG A 237 -19.57 -0.65 0.31
N VAL A 238 -20.14 -1.75 0.75
CA VAL A 238 -20.80 -2.72 -0.15
C VAL A 238 -21.91 -2.05 -0.93
N ALA A 239 -22.72 -1.18 -0.30
CA ALA A 239 -23.77 -0.43 -1.01
C ALA A 239 -23.22 0.49 -2.12
N ARG A 240 -22.02 1.08 -1.93
CA ARG A 240 -21.37 1.87 -2.98
C ARG A 240 -20.85 1.01 -4.12
N GLU A 241 -20.32 -0.17 -3.82
CA GLU A 241 -19.88 -1.13 -4.84
C GLU A 241 -21.06 -1.71 -5.63
N VAL A 242 -22.21 -1.94 -4.99
CA VAL A 242 -23.48 -2.30 -5.66
C VAL A 242 -23.89 -1.22 -6.65
N ALA A 243 -23.89 0.05 -6.21
CA ALA A 243 -24.23 1.17 -7.09
C ALA A 243 -23.24 1.31 -8.27
N PHE A 244 -21.94 1.16 -7.99
CA PHE A 244 -20.90 1.16 -9.01
C PHE A 244 -21.10 0.02 -10.03
N GLY A 245 -21.26 -1.21 -9.55
CA GLY A 245 -21.47 -2.42 -10.35
C GLY A 245 -22.71 -2.33 -11.23
N LEU A 246 -23.81 -1.76 -10.71
CA LEU A 246 -25.00 -1.51 -11.51
C LEU A 246 -24.77 -0.47 -12.61
N CYS A 247 -24.16 0.67 -12.28
CA CYS A 247 -23.89 1.73 -13.25
C CYS A 247 -22.95 1.25 -14.37
N ILE A 248 -21.84 0.59 -14.02
CA ILE A 248 -20.89 0.08 -15.01
C ILE A 248 -21.48 -1.09 -15.81
N GLY A 249 -22.29 -1.95 -15.16
CA GLY A 249 -23.01 -3.03 -15.80
C GLY A 249 -23.98 -2.54 -16.87
N VAL A 250 -24.80 -1.53 -16.56
CA VAL A 250 -25.72 -0.93 -17.53
C VAL A 250 -24.94 -0.29 -18.67
N ALA A 251 -23.87 0.45 -18.39
CA ALA A 251 -23.05 1.07 -19.43
C ALA A 251 -22.43 0.03 -20.38
N CYS A 252 -21.78 -1.00 -19.84
CA CYS A 252 -21.20 -2.08 -20.63
C CYS A 252 -22.26 -2.89 -21.39
N GLY A 253 -23.39 -3.19 -20.73
CA GLY A 253 -24.52 -3.90 -21.33
C GLY A 253 -25.10 -3.13 -22.51
N LEU A 254 -25.27 -1.81 -22.41
CA LEU A 254 -25.75 -0.97 -23.52
C LEU A 254 -24.76 -0.97 -24.69
N ILE A 255 -23.46 -0.86 -24.41
CA ILE A 255 -22.42 -0.87 -25.45
C ILE A 255 -22.42 -2.23 -26.18
N VAL A 256 -22.40 -3.34 -25.45
CA VAL A 256 -22.38 -4.67 -26.05
C VAL A 256 -23.72 -5.00 -26.72
N GLY A 257 -24.83 -4.54 -26.16
CA GLY A 257 -26.14 -4.62 -26.80
C GLY A 257 -26.18 -3.87 -28.14
N ALA A 258 -25.62 -2.65 -28.20
CA ALA A 258 -25.50 -1.91 -29.45
C ALA A 258 -24.63 -2.64 -30.48
N ILE A 259 -23.50 -3.22 -30.05
CA ILE A 259 -22.65 -4.05 -30.92
C ILE A 259 -23.44 -5.25 -31.46
N SER A 260 -24.23 -5.92 -30.61
CA SER A 260 -25.08 -7.04 -30.99
C SER A 260 -26.12 -6.67 -32.05
N LEU A 261 -26.73 -5.48 -31.94
CA LEU A 261 -27.66 -4.95 -32.95
C LEU A 261 -26.95 -4.64 -34.27
N ILE A 262 -25.76 -4.03 -34.24
CA ILE A 262 -24.96 -3.75 -35.45
C ILE A 262 -24.59 -5.05 -36.17
N MET A 263 -24.33 -6.11 -35.42
CA MET A 263 -24.05 -7.45 -35.94
C MET A 263 -25.30 -8.21 -36.40
N ASN A 264 -26.49 -7.60 -36.34
CA ASN A 264 -27.78 -8.21 -36.70
C ASN A 264 -28.06 -9.54 -36.00
N LEU A 265 -27.66 -9.68 -34.73
CA LEU A 265 -27.85 -10.91 -33.94
C LEU A 265 -29.30 -11.10 -33.45
N GLY A 266 -30.16 -10.09 -33.61
CA GLY A 266 -31.57 -10.14 -33.21
C GLY A 266 -31.83 -9.67 -31.78
N ILE A 267 -33.05 -9.17 -31.56
CA ILE A 267 -33.42 -8.45 -30.34
C ILE A 267 -33.35 -9.30 -29.06
N MET A 268 -33.67 -10.60 -29.15
CA MET A 268 -33.61 -11.50 -28.00
C MET A 268 -32.17 -11.68 -27.51
N ILE A 269 -31.21 -11.88 -28.41
CA ILE A 269 -29.79 -12.03 -28.06
C ILE A 269 -29.24 -10.72 -27.51
N THR A 270 -29.62 -9.57 -28.10
CA THR A 270 -29.27 -8.25 -27.56
C THR A 270 -29.76 -8.09 -26.11
N LEU A 271 -31.00 -8.51 -25.82
CA LEU A 271 -31.58 -8.41 -24.47
C LEU A 271 -30.88 -9.35 -23.48
N VAL A 272 -30.56 -10.58 -23.91
CA VAL A 272 -29.73 -11.53 -23.14
C VAL A 272 -28.40 -10.88 -22.78
N LEU A 273 -27.67 -10.32 -23.75
CA LEU A 273 -26.36 -9.69 -23.52
C LEU A 273 -26.47 -8.50 -22.58
N PHE A 274 -27.45 -7.62 -22.78
CA PHE A 274 -27.66 -6.46 -21.92
C PHE A 274 -27.92 -6.86 -20.46
N VAL A 275 -28.86 -7.77 -20.22
CA VAL A 275 -29.27 -8.18 -18.87
C VAL A 275 -28.16 -9.00 -18.20
N SER A 276 -27.58 -9.97 -18.91
CA SER A 276 -26.54 -10.83 -18.34
C SER A 276 -25.28 -10.06 -17.99
N ILE A 277 -24.81 -9.13 -18.83
CA ILE A 277 -23.65 -8.29 -18.53
C ILE A 277 -23.94 -7.38 -17.34
N THR A 278 -25.13 -6.76 -17.30
CA THR A 278 -25.50 -5.87 -16.18
C THR A 278 -25.48 -6.62 -14.85
N LEU A 279 -26.10 -7.80 -14.79
CA LEU A 279 -26.13 -8.62 -13.57
C LEU A 279 -24.75 -9.18 -13.22
N SER A 280 -23.97 -9.61 -14.21
CA SER A 280 -22.63 -10.16 -13.98
C SER A 280 -21.65 -9.11 -13.46
N MET A 281 -21.72 -7.86 -13.95
CA MET A 281 -20.86 -6.78 -13.44
C MET A 281 -21.24 -6.37 -12.01
N LEU A 282 -22.55 -6.32 -11.73
CA LEU A 282 -23.03 -6.09 -10.37
C LEU A 282 -22.51 -7.18 -9.42
N ASP A 283 -22.66 -8.43 -9.80
CA ASP A 283 -22.23 -9.58 -9.00
C ASP A 283 -20.71 -9.61 -8.82
N ALA A 284 -19.93 -9.37 -9.88
CA ALA A 284 -18.48 -9.27 -9.83
C ALA A 284 -18.00 -8.17 -8.85
N ALA A 285 -18.64 -7.00 -8.86
CA ALA A 285 -18.33 -5.92 -7.92
C ALA A 285 -18.61 -6.34 -6.46
N VAL A 286 -19.73 -7.03 -6.23
CA VAL A 286 -20.11 -7.55 -4.91
C VAL A 286 -19.14 -8.63 -4.43
N ILE A 287 -18.80 -9.60 -5.28
CA ILE A 287 -17.80 -10.65 -4.98
C ILE A 287 -16.46 -10.02 -4.64
N GLY A 288 -15.99 -9.09 -5.49
CA GLY A 288 -14.74 -8.35 -5.25
C GLY A 288 -14.74 -7.62 -3.91
N ALA A 289 -15.86 -7.00 -3.54
CA ALA A 289 -15.99 -6.30 -2.26
C ALA A 289 -16.04 -7.24 -1.04
N LEU A 290 -16.76 -8.37 -1.15
CA LEU A 290 -17.08 -9.25 -0.03
C LEU A 290 -15.99 -10.28 0.28
N ILE A 291 -15.35 -10.86 -0.73
CA ILE A 291 -14.38 -11.96 -0.53
C ILE A 291 -13.19 -11.53 0.36
N PRO A 292 -12.53 -10.38 0.15
CA PRO A 292 -11.46 -9.94 1.04
C PRO A 292 -11.92 -9.76 2.50
N LEU A 293 -13.16 -9.31 2.70
CA LEU A 293 -13.76 -9.14 4.03
C LEU A 293 -14.07 -10.48 4.69
N ALA A 294 -14.60 -11.45 3.92
CA ALA A 294 -14.89 -12.80 4.35
C ALA A 294 -13.60 -13.53 4.75
N LEU A 295 -12.56 -13.48 3.93
CA LEU A 295 -11.25 -14.06 4.23
C LEU A 295 -10.67 -13.47 5.53
N ASN A 296 -10.80 -12.16 5.73
CA ASN A 296 -10.34 -11.50 6.97
C ASN A 296 -11.14 -11.95 8.20
N ARG A 297 -12.46 -12.18 8.07
CA ARG A 297 -13.30 -12.73 9.15
C ARG A 297 -12.90 -14.15 9.51
N LEU A 298 -12.53 -14.96 8.52
CA LEU A 298 -12.02 -16.33 8.69
C LEU A 298 -10.56 -16.40 9.16
N LYS A 299 -9.92 -15.27 9.48
CA LYS A 299 -8.51 -15.15 9.87
C LYS A 299 -7.52 -15.64 8.79
N LEU A 300 -7.97 -15.82 7.55
CA LEU A 300 -7.12 -16.07 6.40
C LEU A 300 -6.46 -14.77 5.94
N ASN A 301 -5.30 -14.84 5.30
CA ASN A 301 -4.58 -13.65 4.85
C ASN A 301 -5.17 -13.13 3.52
N PRO A 302 -5.94 -12.02 3.53
CA PRO A 302 -6.67 -11.57 2.35
C PRO A 302 -5.74 -11.15 1.22
N LYS A 303 -4.56 -10.59 1.55
CA LYS A 303 -3.58 -10.10 0.58
C LYS A 303 -3.09 -11.16 -0.41
N ILE A 304 -2.99 -12.41 0.01
CA ILE A 304 -2.40 -13.49 -0.78
C ILE A 304 -3.49 -14.30 -1.48
N ALA A 305 -4.60 -14.53 -0.78
CA ALA A 305 -5.64 -15.43 -1.25
C ALA A 305 -6.70 -14.74 -2.12
N SER A 306 -6.87 -13.41 -2.02
CA SER A 306 -7.99 -12.74 -2.66
C SER A 306 -7.95 -12.81 -4.18
N GLY A 307 -6.80 -12.67 -4.86
CA GLY A 307 -6.81 -12.58 -6.33
C GLY A 307 -7.33 -13.84 -7.01
N PRO A 308 -6.62 -14.99 -6.89
CA PRO A 308 -7.04 -16.22 -7.55
C PRO A 308 -8.42 -16.72 -7.11
N ILE A 309 -8.78 -16.52 -5.84
CA ILE A 309 -10.10 -16.94 -5.32
C ILE A 309 -11.21 -16.02 -5.82
N VAL A 310 -11.01 -14.70 -5.81
CA VAL A 310 -11.99 -13.73 -6.35
C VAL A 310 -12.23 -14.02 -7.82
N LEU A 311 -11.17 -14.22 -8.61
CA LEU A 311 -11.28 -14.54 -10.04
C LEU A 311 -12.06 -15.85 -10.24
N ALA A 312 -11.67 -16.93 -9.56
CA ALA A 312 -12.33 -18.22 -9.70
C ALA A 312 -13.84 -18.17 -9.38
N ILE A 313 -14.21 -17.50 -8.29
CA ILE A 313 -15.63 -17.36 -7.90
C ILE A 313 -16.36 -16.47 -8.92
N THR A 314 -15.71 -15.41 -9.40
CA THR A 314 -16.30 -14.49 -10.39
C THR A 314 -16.54 -15.20 -11.72
N ASP A 315 -15.62 -16.03 -12.20
CA ASP A 315 -15.79 -16.79 -13.44
C ASP A 315 -17.03 -17.69 -13.37
N ILE A 316 -17.09 -18.50 -12.30
CA ILE A 316 -18.18 -19.45 -12.08
C ILE A 316 -19.52 -18.70 -11.99
N SER A 317 -19.57 -17.64 -11.19
CA SER A 317 -20.80 -16.86 -11.02
C SER A 317 -21.24 -16.17 -12.30
N THR A 318 -20.29 -15.58 -13.05
CA THR A 318 -20.54 -14.91 -14.33
C THR A 318 -21.13 -15.88 -15.36
N ILE A 319 -20.55 -17.07 -15.50
CA ILE A 319 -21.06 -18.07 -16.44
C ILE A 319 -22.45 -18.56 -16.04
N VAL A 320 -22.68 -18.81 -14.74
CA VAL A 320 -24.01 -19.22 -14.25
C VAL A 320 -25.04 -18.14 -14.55
N LEU A 321 -24.76 -16.88 -14.19
CA LEU A 321 -25.67 -15.76 -14.47
C LEU A 321 -25.92 -15.60 -15.98
N TYR A 322 -24.87 -15.70 -16.79
CA TYR A 322 -24.96 -15.60 -18.24
C TYR A 322 -25.91 -16.64 -18.82
N PHE A 323 -25.73 -17.91 -18.46
CA PHE A 323 -26.54 -19.00 -19.00
C PHE A 323 -27.94 -19.04 -18.41
N VAL A 324 -28.12 -18.73 -17.13
CA VAL A 324 -29.46 -18.64 -16.52
C VAL A 324 -30.28 -17.54 -17.19
N VAL A 325 -29.69 -16.35 -17.40
CA VAL A 325 -30.37 -15.27 -18.12
C VAL A 325 -30.67 -15.67 -19.57
N SER A 326 -29.73 -16.33 -20.25
CA SER A 326 -29.93 -16.85 -21.60
C SER A 326 -31.09 -17.83 -21.67
N LEU A 327 -31.17 -18.78 -20.73
CA LEU A 327 -32.23 -19.78 -20.63
C LEU A 327 -33.61 -19.16 -20.34
N LEU A 328 -33.66 -18.10 -19.53
CA LEU A 328 -34.93 -17.44 -19.18
C LEU A 328 -35.51 -16.62 -20.33
N ILE A 329 -34.66 -16.13 -21.24
CA ILE A 329 -35.09 -15.25 -22.34
C ILE A 329 -35.30 -16.02 -23.65
N LEU A 330 -34.51 -17.08 -23.91
CA LEU A 330 -34.53 -17.89 -25.15
C LEU A 330 -35.24 -19.23 -24.96
#